data_AF-A0AAP8HUM3-F1
#
_entry.id   AF-A0AAP8HUM3-F1
#
_cell.length_a   1.000
_cell.length_b   1.000
_cell.length_c   1.000
_cell.angle_alpha   90.00
_cell.angle_beta   90.00
_cell.angle_gamma   90.00
#
_symmetry.space_group_name_H-M   'P 1'
#
loop_
_entity.id
_entity.type
_entity.pdbx_description
1 polymer ?
#
loop_
_entity_poly.entity_id
_entity_poly.type
_entity_poly.pdbx_seq_one_letter_code
_entity_poly.pdbx_strand_id
1 'polypeptide(L)' 'MFYRENGQVKTRYRADQQIFPIRQDRVFIWLLLAVAFIAIPALSSDYLLRAILIPFLILSLAAGGLNILVGYCGQISLG' A
#
# COMPACT_ATOMS: atom_id res chain seq x y z
N MET A 1 -9.13 17.03 -4.23
CA MET A 1 -8.30 17.44 -3.07
C MET A 1 -9.06 17.09 -1.78
N PHE A 2 -8.94 15.85 -1.30
CA PHE A 2 -9.62 15.38 -0.07
C PHE A 2 -8.77 15.51 1.20
N TYR A 3 -7.50 15.87 1.07
CA TYR A 3 -6.62 16.15 2.20
C TYR A 3 -6.60 17.66 2.46
N ARG A 4 -7.23 18.07 3.57
CA ARG A 4 -7.13 19.43 4.08
C ARG A 4 -6.00 19.44 5.11
N GLU A 5 -4.86 19.99 4.74
CA GLU A 5 -3.81 20.35 5.69
C GLU A 5 -4.25 21.49 6.64
N ASN A 6 -5.36 22.17 6.31
CA ASN A 6 -5.94 23.26 7.10
C ASN A 6 -6.19 22.79 8.55
N GLY A 7 -5.34 23.28 9.46
CA GLY A 7 -5.42 23.02 10.91
C GLY A 7 -4.28 22.19 11.48
N GLN A 8 -3.38 21.61 10.66
CA GLN A 8 -2.21 20.85 11.15
C GLN A 8 -0.93 21.70 11.07
N VAL A 9 -0.87 22.76 11.90
CA VAL A 9 0.30 23.64 11.98
C VAL A 9 1.50 22.88 12.54
N LYS A 10 2.55 22.74 11.73
CA LYS A 10 3.80 22.09 12.11
C LYS A 10 4.68 23.11 12.87
N THR A 11 4.86 22.92 14.18
CA THR A 11 5.65 23.83 15.03
C THR A 11 7.12 23.42 15.20
N ARG A 12 7.53 22.25 14.68
CA ARG A 12 8.90 21.72 14.80
C ARG A 12 9.36 21.09 13.49
N TYR A 13 10.60 21.34 13.07
CA TYR A 13 11.21 20.74 11.87
C TYR A 13 11.16 19.21 11.85
N ARG A 14 11.27 18.56 13.02
CA ARG A 14 11.20 17.09 13.14
C ARG A 14 9.80 16.52 12.84
N ALA A 15 8.75 17.36 12.90
CA ALA A 15 7.39 16.98 12.51
C ALA A 15 7.16 17.05 10.99
N ASP A 16 8.09 17.66 10.26
CA ASP A 16 8.08 17.81 8.80
C ASP A 16 8.78 16.64 8.10
N GLN A 17 9.76 16.02 8.77
CA GLN A 17 10.42 14.78 8.29
C GLN A 17 9.58 13.51 8.47
N GLN A 18 8.29 13.62 8.79
CA GLN A 18 7.42 12.45 9.00
C GLN A 18 6.93 11.90 7.65
N ILE A 19 7.06 10.58 7.47
CA ILE A 19 6.60 9.87 6.26
C ILE A 19 5.09 10.07 6.02
N PHE A 20 4.28 10.07 7.09
CA PHE A 20 2.85 10.35 7.03
C PHE A 20 2.53 11.58 7.90
N PRO A 21 2.64 12.80 7.33
CA PRO A 21 2.44 14.04 8.07
C PRO A 21 0.98 14.28 8.42
N ILE A 22 0.04 13.73 7.64
CA ILE A 22 -1.40 13.90 7.78
C ILE A 22 -1.97 12.80 8.69
N ARG A 23 -2.74 13.22 9.71
CA ARG A 23 -3.38 12.27 10.65
C ARG A 23 -4.38 11.31 9.98
N GLN A 24 -5.11 11.77 8.96
CA GLN A 24 -6.09 10.95 8.23
C GLN A 24 -5.42 9.77 7.51
N ASP A 25 -4.32 10.01 6.81
CA ASP A 25 -3.53 8.99 6.13
C ASP A 25 -3.05 7.93 7.12
N ARG A 26 -2.62 8.37 8.31
CA ARG A 26 -2.18 7.45 9.36
C ARG A 26 -3.31 6.55 9.84
N VAL A 27 -4.51 7.11 10.08
CA VAL A 27 -5.69 6.32 10.47
C VAL A 27 -6.11 5.37 9.35
N PHE A 28 -6.07 5.84 8.09
CA PHE A 28 -6.39 5.01 6.93
C PHE A 28 -5.43 3.82 6.81
N ILE A 29 -4.12 4.04 6.97
CA ILE A 29 -3.11 2.97 6.94
C ILE A 29 -3.36 1.98 8.08
N TRP A 30 -3.64 2.45 9.30
CA TRP A 30 -3.97 1.55 10.41
C TRP A 30 -5.23 0.72 10.13
N LEU A 31 -6.26 1.32 9.54
CA LEU A 31 -7.48 0.62 9.16
C LEU A 31 -7.20 -0.42 8.07
N LEU A 32 -6.42 -0.07 7.05
CA LEU A 32 -6.03 -0.98 5.97
C LEU A 32 -5.24 -2.17 6.51
N LEU A 33 -4.28 -1.93 7.41
CA LEU A 33 -3.52 -3.00 8.08
C LEU A 33 -4.44 -3.89 8.94
N ALA A 34 -5.36 -3.30 9.69
CA ALA A 34 -6.33 -4.07 10.48
C ALA A 34 -7.21 -4.96 9.59
N VAL A 35 -7.67 -4.45 8.46
CA VAL A 35 -8.42 -5.27 7.48
C VAL A 35 -7.55 -6.40 6.94
N ALA A 36 -6.32 -6.08 6.51
CA ALA A 36 -5.42 -7.06 5.91
C ALA A 36 -5.02 -8.21 6.86
N PHE A 37 -4.75 -7.91 8.12
CA PHE A 37 -4.23 -8.89 9.08
C PHE A 37 -5.28 -9.50 10.01
N ILE A 38 -6.45 -8.87 10.18
CA ILE A 38 -7.49 -9.34 11.09
C ILE A 38 -8.73 -9.75 10.31
N ALA A 39 -9.29 -8.86 9.48
CA ALA A 39 -10.53 -9.13 8.78
C ALA A 39 -10.36 -10.20 7.69
N ILE A 40 -9.30 -10.14 6.88
CA ILE A 40 -9.05 -11.12 5.82
C ILE A 40 -8.92 -12.53 6.41
N PRO A 41 -8.06 -12.80 7.42
CA PRO A 41 -7.98 -14.15 7.99
C PRO A 41 -9.29 -14.62 8.63
N ALA A 42 -9.99 -13.73 9.36
CA ALA A 42 -11.24 -14.07 10.02
C ALA A 42 -12.38 -14.41 9.06
N LEU A 43 -12.37 -13.83 7.86
CA LEU A 43 -13.41 -14.03 6.82
C LEU A 43 -12.97 -14.99 5.72
N SER A 44 -11.71 -15.45 5.74
CA SER A 44 -11.16 -16.25 4.66
C SER A 44 -11.72 -17.68 4.64
N SER A 45 -12.18 -18.11 3.47
CA SER A 45 -12.45 -19.51 3.15
C SER A 45 -11.29 -20.10 2.33
N ASP A 46 -11.16 -21.42 2.31
CA ASP A 46 -10.10 -22.09 1.53
C ASP A 46 -10.18 -21.70 0.04
N TYR A 47 -11.39 -21.54 -0.49
CA TYR A 47 -11.63 -21.01 -1.84
C TYR A 47 -11.08 -19.60 -2.01
N LEU A 48 -11.41 -18.67 -1.11
CA LEU A 48 -10.94 -17.28 -1.20
C LEU A 48 -9.41 -17.20 -1.15
N LEU A 49 -8.76 -17.99 -0.30
CA LEU A 49 -7.31 -18.04 -0.21
C LEU A 49 -6.68 -18.66 -1.46
N ARG A 50 -7.06 -19.88 -1.82
CA ARG A 50 -6.39 -20.66 -2.88
C ARG A 50 -6.75 -20.19 -4.29
N ALA A 51 -8.02 -19.87 -4.54
CA ALA A 51 -8.47 -19.55 -5.88
C ALA A 51 -8.27 -18.07 -6.23
N ILE A 52 -8.25 -17.17 -5.23
CA ILE A 52 -8.25 -15.72 -5.47
C ILE A 52 -7.01 -15.06 -4.86
N LEU A 53 -6.87 -15.09 -3.54
CA LEU A 53 -5.91 -14.23 -2.83
C LEU A 53 -4.46 -14.62 -3.10
N ILE A 54 -4.12 -15.91 -2.99
CA ILE A 54 -2.77 -16.43 -3.25
C ILE A 54 -2.32 -16.13 -4.69
N PRO A 55 -3.06 -16.53 -5.76
CA PRO A 55 -2.63 -16.26 -7.13
C PRO A 55 -2.55 -14.74 -7.41
N PHE A 56 -3.50 -13.95 -6.90
CA PHE A 56 -3.45 -12.50 -7.03
C PHE A 56 -2.18 -11.89 -6.43
N LEU A 57 -1.81 -12.28 -5.21
CA LEU A 57 -0.61 -11.77 -4.53
C LEU A 57 0.67 -12.16 -5.27
N ILE A 58 0.77 -13.40 -5.75
CA ILE A 58 1.92 -13.87 -6.53
C ILE A 58 2.07 -13.04 -7.81
N LEU A 59 0.98 -12.88 -8.57
CA LEU A 59 1.02 -12.14 -9.83
C LEU A 59 1.28 -10.64 -9.62
N SER A 60 0.71 -10.04 -8.57
CA SER A 60 0.97 -8.64 -8.23
C SER A 60 2.43 -8.41 -7.84
N LEU A 61 3.03 -9.34 -7.07
CA LEU A 61 4.43 -9.24 -6.68
C LEU A 61 5.35 -9.46 -7.89
N ALA A 62 5.03 -10.43 -8.75
CA ALA A 62 5.76 -10.66 -10.00
C ALA A 62 5.70 -9.42 -10.93
N ALA A 63 4.53 -8.81 -11.09
CA ALA A 63 4.35 -7.60 -11.89
C ALA A 63 5.10 -6.39 -11.29
N GLY A 64 5.06 -6.23 -9.96
CA GLY A 64 5.84 -5.19 -9.27
C GLY A 64 7.34 -5.39 -9.43
N GLY A 65 7.83 -6.63 -9.25
CA GLY A 65 9.23 -6.99 -9.45
C GLY A 65 9.69 -6.78 -10.89
N LEU A 66 8.86 -7.14 -11.86
CA LEU A 66 9.13 -6.88 -13.27
C LEU A 66 9.22 -5.38 -13.57
N ASN A 67 8.30 -4.55 -13.02
CA ASN A 67 8.37 -3.10 -13.20
C ASN A 67 9.65 -2.50 -12.63
N ILE A 68 10.11 -2.98 -11.47
CA ILE A 68 11.39 -2.56 -10.89
C ILE A 68 12.55 -2.96 -11.79
N LEU A 69 12.57 -4.21 -12.27
CA LEU A 69 13.65 -4.74 -13.11
C LEU A 69 13.71 -4.03 -14.48
N VAL A 70 12.54 -3.73 -15.06
CA VAL A 70 12.40 -3.06 -16.35
C VAL A 70 12.51 -1.52 -16.23
N GLY A 71 12.77 -1.00 -15.03
CA GLY A 71 13.05 0.42 -14.80
C GLY A 71 11.83 1.33 -14.89
N TYR A 72 10.61 0.80 -14.65
CA TYR A 72 9.29 1.47 -14.67
C TYR A 72 8.87 2.15 -15.98
N CYS A 73 9.81 2.54 -16.84
CA CYS A 73 9.60 3.24 -18.11
C CYS A 73 9.84 2.35 -19.34
N GLY A 74 9.93 1.03 -19.19
CA GLY A 74 10.24 0.15 -20.32
C GLY A 74 11.71 0.17 -20.74
N GLN A 75 12.65 0.34 -19.79
CA GLN A 75 14.08 0.52 -20.07
C GLN A 75 14.78 -0.73 -20.61
N ILE A 76 14.12 -1.89 -20.59
CA ILE A 76 14.64 -3.13 -21.19
C ILE A 76 14.02 -3.27 -22.58
N SER A 77 14.83 -3.04 -23.62
CA SER A 77 14.49 -3.44 -24.99
C SER A 77 14.59 -4.96 -25.09
N LEU A 78 13.46 -5.64 -25.25
CA LEU A 78 13.42 -7.09 -25.52
C LEU A 78 13.78 -7.42 -26.99
N GLY A 79 14.33 -6.45 -27.72
CA GLY A 79 14.50 -6.40 -29.17
C GLY A 79 14.18 -5.00 -29.63
#